data_AF-A0A2D9CKK0-F1
#
_entry.id   AF-A0A2D9CKK0-F1
#
_cell.length_a   1.000
_cell.length_b   1.000
_cell.length_c   1.000
_cell.angle_alpha   90.00
_cell.angle_beta   90.00
_cell.angle_gamma   90.00
#
_symmetry.space_group_name_H-M   'P 1'
#
loop_
_entity.id
_entity.type
_entity.pdbx_description
1 polymer ?
#
loop_
_entity_poly.entity_id
_entity_poly.type
_entity_poly.pdbx_seq_one_letter_code
_entity_poly.pdbx_strand_id
1 'polypeptide(L)'
;MESKPSKTQVRKWLKKWKFPRRHIEKLEFMHGPSLEMAEKHVARVLSGDLLCILCGHRGPGKTQMAAFWGQSVATDMKRARYYKCHDLLCKIREQFDKDRHRSDSAREELEMAKKCHFLVLDEWSELAGTEWEKRTLTNLIDHRYDEKLSTVIITNHSPSEAIVAVGESIWNRAEETGGILLCDWQSYRKHKNEIE
;
A
#
# COMPACT_ATOMS: atom_id res chain seq x y z
N MET A 1 10.04 4.55 28.54
CA MET A 1 9.92 4.99 27.14
C MET A 1 10.82 4.10 26.30
N GLU A 2 10.26 3.25 25.44
CA GLU A 2 11.08 2.51 24.47
C GLU A 2 11.74 3.52 23.53
N SER A 3 13.04 3.35 23.28
CA SER A 3 13.78 4.18 22.34
C SER A 3 13.28 3.92 20.91
N LYS A 4 13.15 4.99 20.10
CA LYS A 4 12.78 4.84 18.68
C LYS A 4 13.77 3.90 17.98
N PRO A 5 13.30 3.01 17.10
CA PRO A 5 14.17 2.07 16.41
C PRO A 5 15.18 2.81 15.53
N SER A 6 16.40 2.27 15.46
CA SER A 6 17.42 2.77 14.54
C SER A 6 16.97 2.63 13.08
N LYS A 7 17.54 3.44 12.19
CA LYS A 7 17.30 3.34 10.73
C LYS A 7 17.52 1.93 10.19
N THR A 8 18.55 1.24 10.68
CA THR A 8 18.86 -0.15 10.29
C THR A 8 17.77 -1.12 10.72
N GLN A 9 17.21 -0.96 11.93
CA GLN A 9 16.09 -1.77 12.40
C GLN A 9 14.84 -1.52 11.55
N VAL A 10 14.50 -0.26 11.27
CA VAL A 10 13.37 0.10 10.40
C VAL A 10 13.51 -0.49 9.00
N ARG A 11 14.70 -0.43 8.39
CA ARG A 11 14.95 -1.04 7.07
C ARG A 11 14.79 -2.56 7.08
N LYS A 12 15.31 -3.25 8.10
CA LYS A 12 15.12 -4.71 8.27
C LYS A 12 13.64 -5.05 8.42
N TRP A 13 12.92 -4.22 9.16
CA TRP A 13 11.50 -4.35 9.39
C TRP A 13 10.71 -4.20 8.08
N LEU A 14 10.92 -3.13 7.31
CA LEU A 14 10.27 -2.94 6.01
C LEU A 14 10.51 -4.12 5.04
N LYS A 15 11.73 -4.68 5.03
CA LYS A 15 12.05 -5.90 4.26
C LYS A 15 11.21 -7.10 4.72
N LYS A 16 11.11 -7.33 6.03
CA LYS A 16 10.25 -8.39 6.62
C LYS A 16 8.79 -8.24 6.18
N TRP A 17 8.33 -7.01 6.05
CA TRP A 17 6.96 -6.67 5.65
C TRP A 17 6.74 -6.52 4.15
N LYS A 18 7.71 -6.98 3.35
CA LYS A 18 7.66 -7.10 1.88
C LYS A 18 7.57 -5.77 1.12
N PHE A 19 7.96 -4.65 1.73
CA PHE A 19 8.17 -3.42 0.98
C PHE A 19 9.30 -3.61 -0.05
N PRO A 20 9.17 -3.06 -1.27
CA PRO A 20 10.16 -3.29 -2.32
C PRO A 20 11.54 -2.73 -1.94
N ARG A 21 12.58 -3.55 -2.07
CA ARG A 21 13.96 -3.22 -1.69
C ARG A 21 14.44 -1.88 -2.26
N ARG A 22 14.18 -1.64 -3.55
CA ARG A 22 14.58 -0.41 -4.26
C ARG A 22 13.96 0.86 -3.66
N HIS A 23 12.75 0.75 -3.11
CA HIS A 23 12.07 1.87 -2.46
C HIS A 23 12.58 2.09 -1.03
N ILE A 24 12.90 1.02 -0.31
CA ILE A 24 13.53 1.10 1.03
C ILE A 24 14.90 1.79 0.96
N GLU A 25 15.71 1.45 -0.04
CA GLU A 25 17.05 2.03 -0.26
C GLU A 25 16.98 3.52 -0.63
N LYS A 26 15.86 3.96 -1.21
CA LYS A 26 15.67 5.33 -1.70
C LYS A 26 14.96 6.28 -0.76
N LEU A 27 14.51 5.82 0.42
CA LEU A 27 13.73 6.62 1.36
C LEU A 27 14.39 7.94 1.75
N GLU A 28 15.71 7.94 1.95
CA GLU A 28 16.46 9.14 2.37
C GLU A 28 16.68 10.16 1.24
N PHE A 29 16.40 9.77 0.00
CA PHE A 29 16.54 10.61 -1.18
C PHE A 29 15.19 11.05 -1.74
N MET A 30 14.10 10.87 -0.99
CA MET A 30 12.77 11.32 -1.40
C MET A 30 12.73 12.86 -1.35
N HIS A 31 12.14 13.50 -2.36
CA HIS A 31 12.09 14.95 -2.47
C HIS A 31 10.90 15.42 -3.33
N GLY A 32 10.63 16.73 -3.31
CA GLY A 32 9.61 17.37 -4.16
C GLY A 32 8.18 16.97 -3.80
N PRO A 33 7.22 17.07 -4.75
CA PRO A 33 5.79 16.93 -4.48
C PRO A 33 5.40 15.59 -3.82
N SER A 34 6.10 14.50 -4.17
CA SER A 34 5.85 13.20 -3.55
C SER A 34 6.17 13.19 -2.06
N LEU A 35 7.24 13.87 -1.62
CA LEU A 35 7.60 13.94 -0.21
C LEU A 35 6.61 14.83 0.54
N GLU A 36 6.33 16.03 0.01
CA GLU A 36 5.38 16.98 0.61
C GLU A 36 4.00 16.35 0.81
N MET A 37 3.51 15.64 -0.21
CA MET A 37 2.23 14.94 -0.12
C MET A 37 2.28 13.78 0.88
N ALA A 38 3.39 13.05 0.96
CA ALA A 38 3.56 11.99 1.93
C ALA A 38 3.56 12.55 3.36
N GLU A 39 4.34 13.60 3.63
CA GLU A 39 4.44 14.26 4.94
C GLU A 39 3.09 14.76 5.44
N LYS A 40 2.30 15.39 4.55
CA LYS A 40 0.95 15.88 4.87
C LYS A 40 0.01 14.80 5.42
N HIS A 41 0.20 13.53 5.02
CA HIS A 41 -0.70 12.43 5.38
C HIS A 41 -0.14 11.49 6.47
N VAL A 42 1.11 11.66 6.91
CA VAL A 42 1.75 10.78 7.91
C VAL A 42 0.90 10.64 9.17
N ALA A 43 0.39 11.75 9.71
CA ALA A 43 -0.39 11.74 10.95
C ALA A 43 -1.66 10.87 10.81
N ARG A 44 -2.36 10.95 9.67
CA ARG A 44 -3.54 10.11 9.40
C ARG A 44 -3.16 8.64 9.27
N VAL A 45 -2.09 8.33 8.53
CA VAL A 45 -1.62 6.94 8.42
C VAL A 45 -1.28 6.35 9.79
N LEU A 46 -0.62 7.11 10.66
CA LEU A 46 -0.25 6.67 12.01
C LEU A 46 -1.46 6.52 12.95
N SER A 47 -2.54 7.25 12.69
CA SER A 47 -3.78 7.14 13.47
C SER A 47 -4.53 5.82 13.24
N GLY A 48 -4.37 5.20 12.06
CA GLY A 48 -5.09 3.98 11.67
C GLY A 48 -6.34 4.25 10.83
N ASP A 49 -6.92 5.45 10.89
CA ASP A 49 -8.21 5.76 10.25
C ASP A 49 -8.01 6.42 8.87
N LEU A 50 -7.46 5.67 7.91
CA LEU A 50 -7.20 6.17 6.56
C LEU A 50 -7.43 5.10 5.49
N LEU A 51 -8.30 5.35 4.53
CA LEU A 51 -8.30 4.70 3.22
C LEU A 51 -7.99 5.75 2.16
N CYS A 52 -6.91 5.59 1.41
CA CYS A 52 -6.61 6.49 0.29
C CYS A 52 -6.23 5.75 -0.98
N ILE A 53 -6.47 6.41 -2.11
CA ILE A 53 -6.14 5.90 -3.45
C ILE A 53 -5.09 6.81 -4.07
N LEU A 54 -3.90 6.27 -4.34
CA LEU A 54 -2.86 6.95 -5.12
C LEU A 54 -3.06 6.59 -6.59
N CYS A 55 -3.43 7.58 -7.41
CA CYS A 55 -3.71 7.40 -8.83
C CYS A 55 -2.84 8.33 -9.70
N GLY A 56 -2.89 8.15 -11.02
CA GLY A 56 -2.05 8.89 -11.99
C GLY A 56 -0.99 8.00 -12.64
N HIS A 57 -0.24 8.54 -13.60
CA HIS A 57 0.67 7.77 -14.45
C HIS A 57 1.83 7.11 -13.68
N ARG A 58 2.60 6.25 -14.35
CA ARG A 58 3.78 5.58 -13.77
C ARG A 58 4.93 6.56 -13.53
N GLY A 59 5.68 6.35 -12.45
CA GLY A 59 6.88 7.13 -12.13
C GLY A 59 6.82 8.36 -11.20
N PRO A 60 5.66 8.89 -10.75
CA PRO A 60 5.60 10.04 -9.83
C PRO A 60 5.91 9.67 -8.37
N GLY A 61 6.21 8.40 -8.06
CA GLY A 61 6.67 8.01 -6.72
C GLY A 61 5.57 7.52 -5.76
N LYS A 62 4.39 7.12 -6.24
CA LYS A 62 3.32 6.52 -5.42
C LYS A 62 3.81 5.39 -4.48
N THR A 63 4.52 4.40 -5.02
CA THR A 63 5.13 3.32 -4.23
C THR A 63 6.19 3.84 -3.25
N GLN A 64 6.88 4.94 -3.58
CA GLN A 64 7.84 5.57 -2.67
C GLN A 64 7.13 6.26 -1.49
N MET A 65 6.00 6.94 -1.74
CA MET A 65 5.15 7.51 -0.68
C MET A 65 4.64 6.43 0.26
N ALA A 66 4.15 5.31 -0.29
CA ALA A 66 3.71 4.19 0.52
C ALA A 66 4.86 3.58 1.35
N ALA A 67 6.07 3.47 0.79
CA ALA A 67 7.25 3.04 1.54
C ALA A 67 7.63 4.03 2.66
N PHE A 68 7.49 5.34 2.43
CA PHE A 68 7.71 6.39 3.42
C PHE A 68 6.72 6.26 4.58
N TRP A 69 5.44 6.11 4.29
CA TRP A 69 4.42 5.83 5.31
C TRP A 69 4.69 4.53 6.06
N GLY A 70 5.11 3.48 5.35
CA GLY A 70 5.57 2.24 5.99
C GLY A 70 6.73 2.48 6.95
N GLN A 71 7.68 3.36 6.61
CA GLN A 71 8.79 3.74 7.49
C GLN A 71 8.28 4.47 8.74
N SER A 72 7.34 5.41 8.59
CA SER A 72 6.74 6.11 9.73
C SER A 72 6.04 5.13 10.67
N VAL A 73 5.25 4.20 10.12
CA VAL A 73 4.54 3.16 10.89
C VAL A 73 5.53 2.23 11.61
N ALA A 74 6.60 1.82 10.93
CA ALA A 74 7.68 1.03 11.53
C ALA A 74 8.37 1.74 12.70
N THR A 75 8.55 3.05 12.57
CA THR A 75 9.20 3.89 13.58
C THR A 75 8.32 4.04 14.82
N ASP A 76 7.01 3.97 14.65
CA ASP A 76 6.00 3.92 15.71
C ASP A 76 5.74 2.49 16.23
N MET A 77 6.61 1.53 15.87
CA MET A 77 6.54 0.12 16.30
C MET A 77 5.23 -0.62 15.93
N LYS A 78 4.45 -0.07 15.00
CA LYS A 78 3.18 -0.64 14.50
C LYS A 78 3.42 -1.47 13.25
N ARG A 79 2.56 -2.46 12.97
CA ARG A 79 2.69 -3.40 11.82
C ARG A 79 2.25 -2.80 10.49
N ALA A 80 3.09 -2.90 9.47
CA ALA A 80 2.77 -2.54 8.10
C ALA A 80 2.91 -3.76 7.20
N ARG A 81 2.23 -3.79 6.06
CA ARG A 81 2.36 -4.86 5.08
C ARG A 81 2.18 -4.32 3.68
N TYR A 82 3.03 -4.79 2.77
CA TYR A 82 2.95 -4.45 1.35
C TYR A 82 2.60 -5.70 0.54
N TYR A 83 1.64 -5.58 -0.35
CA TYR A 83 1.34 -6.57 -1.37
C TYR A 83 1.18 -5.92 -2.74
N LYS A 84 1.60 -6.63 -3.78
CA LYS A 84 0.98 -6.49 -5.09
C LYS A 84 -0.38 -7.17 -5.05
N CYS A 85 -1.42 -6.53 -5.59
CA CYS A 85 -2.79 -7.03 -5.49
C CYS A 85 -2.91 -8.45 -6.04
N HIS A 86 -2.33 -8.71 -7.22
CA HIS A 86 -2.32 -10.04 -7.84
C HIS A 86 -1.67 -11.11 -6.95
N ASP A 87 -0.52 -10.83 -6.34
CA ASP A 87 0.18 -11.80 -5.49
C ASP A 87 -0.62 -12.14 -4.23
N LEU A 88 -1.25 -11.13 -3.61
CA LEU A 88 -2.14 -11.35 -2.47
C LEU A 88 -3.34 -12.23 -2.86
N LEU A 89 -3.97 -11.94 -3.99
CA LEU A 89 -5.12 -12.71 -4.48
C LEU A 89 -4.73 -14.16 -4.79
N CYS A 90 -3.63 -14.39 -5.50
CA CYS A 90 -3.09 -15.73 -5.72
C CYS A 90 -2.86 -16.45 -4.39
N LYS A 91 -2.27 -15.76 -3.40
CA LYS A 91 -2.05 -16.33 -2.07
C LYS A 91 -3.37 -16.66 -1.37
N ILE A 92 -4.40 -15.81 -1.44
CA ILE A 92 -5.71 -16.08 -0.84
C ILE A 92 -6.38 -17.30 -1.49
N ARG A 93 -6.22 -17.52 -2.81
CA ARG A 93 -6.78 -18.72 -3.47
C ARG A 93 -6.21 -20.02 -2.90
N GLU A 94 -4.96 -20.01 -2.45
CA GLU A 94 -4.31 -21.17 -1.83
C GLU A 94 -4.99 -21.62 -0.52
N GLN A 95 -5.87 -20.82 0.08
CA GLN A 95 -6.66 -21.24 1.26
C GLN A 95 -7.53 -22.48 0.97
N PHE A 96 -7.91 -22.69 -0.29
CA PHE A 96 -8.71 -23.82 -0.75
C PHE A 96 -7.86 -24.98 -1.32
N ASP A 97 -6.52 -24.90 -1.20
CA ASP A 97 -5.63 -25.99 -1.59
C ASP A 97 -5.82 -27.21 -0.67
N LYS A 98 -5.61 -28.41 -1.21
CA LYS A 98 -5.65 -29.68 -0.45
C LYS A 98 -4.42 -29.82 0.45
N ASP A 99 -3.31 -29.16 0.09
CA ASP A 99 -2.12 -29.08 0.91
C ASP A 99 -2.39 -28.17 2.13
N ARG A 100 -2.40 -28.78 3.32
CA ARG A 100 -2.67 -28.07 4.58
C ARG A 100 -1.66 -26.98 4.88
N HIS A 101 -0.37 -27.18 4.58
CA HIS A 101 0.66 -26.19 4.84
C HIS A 101 0.47 -24.95 3.97
N ARG A 102 0.11 -25.13 2.70
CA ARG A 102 -0.22 -24.00 1.80
C ARG A 102 -1.47 -23.26 2.25
N SER A 103 -2.52 -24.02 2.59
CA SER A 103 -3.80 -23.49 3.07
C SER A 103 -3.63 -22.66 4.36
N ASP A 104 -2.88 -23.17 5.34
CA ASP A 104 -2.64 -22.47 6.60
C ASP A 104 -1.77 -21.22 6.42
N SER A 105 -0.70 -21.32 5.61
CA SER A 105 0.11 -20.15 5.24
C SER A 105 -0.72 -19.06 4.55
N ALA A 106 -1.68 -19.43 3.71
CA ALA A 106 -2.58 -18.49 3.05
C ALA A 106 -3.57 -17.83 4.03
N ARG A 107 -4.07 -18.57 5.03
CA ARG A 107 -4.87 -18.01 6.13
C ARG A 107 -4.09 -17.00 6.95
N GLU A 108 -2.84 -17.32 7.29
CA GLU A 108 -1.97 -16.39 8.03
C GLU A 108 -1.70 -15.10 7.25
N GLU A 109 -1.44 -15.20 5.94
CA GLU A 109 -1.22 -14.02 5.09
C GLU A 109 -2.49 -13.15 4.96
N LEU A 110 -3.67 -13.75 4.83
CA LEU A 110 -4.93 -13.00 4.84
C LEU A 110 -5.19 -12.33 6.21
N GLU A 111 -4.97 -13.04 7.31
CA GLU A 111 -5.10 -12.48 8.66
C GLU A 111 -4.12 -11.33 8.90
N MET A 112 -2.90 -11.43 8.36
CA MET A 112 -1.94 -10.33 8.40
C MET A 112 -2.44 -9.12 7.61
N ALA A 113 -2.95 -9.33 6.39
CA ALA A 113 -3.52 -8.26 5.57
C ALA A 113 -4.71 -7.59 6.25
N LYS A 114 -5.54 -8.36 6.97
CA LYS A 114 -6.67 -7.83 7.73
C LYS A 114 -6.23 -6.99 8.93
N LYS A 115 -5.23 -7.44 9.69
CA LYS A 115 -4.93 -6.89 11.03
C LYS A 115 -3.74 -5.94 11.11
N CYS A 116 -2.92 -5.82 10.07
CA CYS A 116 -1.80 -4.88 10.12
C CYS A 116 -2.31 -3.43 10.21
N HIS A 117 -1.62 -2.60 11.00
CA HIS A 117 -1.94 -1.17 11.15
C HIS A 117 -1.96 -0.45 9.81
N PHE A 118 -1.05 -0.81 8.91
CA PHE A 118 -0.94 -0.19 7.59
C PHE A 118 -0.82 -1.24 6.48
N LEU A 119 -1.72 -1.21 5.51
CA LEU A 119 -1.72 -2.10 4.34
C LEU A 119 -1.51 -1.30 3.06
N VAL A 120 -0.59 -1.75 2.22
CA VAL A 120 -0.40 -1.24 0.86
C VAL A 120 -0.84 -2.31 -0.14
N LEU A 121 -1.75 -1.94 -1.02
CA LEU A 121 -2.24 -2.72 -2.16
C LEU A 121 -1.74 -2.04 -3.45
N ASP A 122 -0.59 -2.48 -3.96
CA ASP A 122 0.02 -1.91 -5.16
C ASP A 122 -0.37 -2.69 -6.43
N GLU A 123 -0.18 -2.05 -7.58
CA GLU A 123 -0.45 -2.59 -8.91
C GLU A 123 -1.92 -2.99 -9.11
N TRP A 124 -2.86 -2.22 -8.55
CA TRP A 124 -4.29 -2.45 -8.76
C TRP A 124 -4.69 -2.44 -10.24
N SER A 125 -4.00 -1.63 -11.06
CA SER A 125 -4.22 -1.56 -12.52
C SER A 125 -3.89 -2.84 -13.28
N GLU A 126 -3.20 -3.80 -12.65
CA GLU A 126 -2.84 -5.08 -13.29
C GLU A 126 -3.87 -6.18 -13.00
N LEU A 127 -4.94 -5.88 -12.26
CA LEU A 127 -6.02 -6.83 -12.00
C LEU A 127 -6.87 -7.07 -13.24
N ALA A 128 -7.31 -8.32 -13.43
CA ALA A 128 -8.23 -8.67 -14.51
C ALA A 128 -9.66 -8.16 -14.25
N GLY A 129 -9.99 -7.81 -13.01
CA GLY A 129 -11.29 -7.25 -12.63
C GLY A 129 -12.38 -8.32 -12.56
N THR A 130 -12.01 -9.58 -12.30
CA THR A 130 -12.99 -10.66 -12.15
C THR A 130 -13.86 -10.44 -10.90
N GLU A 131 -15.08 -10.97 -10.90
CA GLU A 131 -15.99 -10.84 -9.76
C GLU A 131 -15.39 -11.39 -8.46
N TRP A 132 -14.62 -12.47 -8.53
CA TRP A 132 -13.94 -13.02 -7.37
C TRP A 132 -12.86 -12.07 -6.84
N GLU A 133 -12.07 -11.43 -7.70
CA GLU A 133 -11.04 -10.45 -7.29
C GLU A 133 -11.68 -9.23 -6.63
N LYS A 134 -12.69 -8.66 -7.27
CA LYS A 134 -13.45 -7.51 -6.76
C LYS A 134 -14.05 -7.80 -5.39
N ARG A 135 -14.80 -8.91 -5.25
CA ARG A 135 -15.42 -9.31 -3.97
C ARG A 135 -14.37 -9.56 -2.89
N THR A 136 -13.28 -10.23 -3.21
CA THR A 136 -12.22 -10.55 -2.24
C THR A 136 -11.55 -9.28 -1.72
N LEU A 137 -11.15 -8.37 -2.60
CA LEU A 137 -10.51 -7.11 -2.18
C LEU A 137 -11.49 -6.17 -1.48
N THR A 138 -12.74 -6.09 -1.94
CA THR A 138 -13.79 -5.29 -1.27
C THR A 138 -14.00 -5.77 0.16
N ASN A 139 -14.20 -7.06 0.37
CA ASN A 139 -14.37 -7.62 1.72
C ASN A 139 -13.14 -7.37 2.63
N LEU A 140 -11.93 -7.42 2.07
CA LEU A 140 -10.71 -7.10 2.82
C LEU A 140 -10.67 -5.61 3.21
N ILE A 141 -10.99 -4.72 2.28
CA ILE A 141 -10.96 -3.27 2.52
C ILE A 141 -12.08 -2.87 3.49
N ASP A 142 -13.28 -3.42 3.35
CA ASP A 142 -14.41 -3.15 4.25
C ASP A 142 -14.06 -3.55 5.69
N HIS A 143 -13.51 -4.75 5.90
CA HIS A 143 -13.05 -5.16 7.22
C HIS A 143 -12.03 -4.19 7.83
N ARG A 144 -11.09 -3.69 7.03
CA ARG A 144 -10.06 -2.76 7.50
C ARG A 144 -10.62 -1.36 7.76
N TYR A 145 -11.58 -0.92 6.95
CA TYR A 145 -12.28 0.33 7.16
C TYR A 145 -13.06 0.30 8.48
N ASP A 146 -13.80 -0.78 8.74
CA ASP A 146 -14.58 -0.96 9.98
C ASP A 146 -13.68 -0.99 11.23
N GLU A 147 -12.52 -1.65 11.13
CA GLU A 147 -11.54 -1.74 12.21
C GLU A 147 -10.62 -0.52 12.32
N LYS A 148 -10.84 0.53 11.51
CA LYS A 148 -10.01 1.75 11.46
C LYS A 148 -8.53 1.43 11.29
N LEU A 149 -8.20 0.71 10.22
CA LEU A 149 -6.84 0.33 9.84
C LEU A 149 -6.43 0.96 8.51
N SER A 150 -5.25 1.59 8.51
CA SER A 150 -4.80 2.41 7.39
C SER A 150 -4.56 1.56 6.14
N THR A 151 -5.14 1.93 5.01
CA THR A 151 -5.07 1.20 3.75
C THR A 151 -4.77 2.16 2.61
N VAL A 152 -3.77 1.82 1.79
CA VAL A 152 -3.41 2.57 0.60
C VAL A 152 -3.55 1.67 -0.61
N ILE A 153 -4.34 2.11 -1.58
CA ILE A 153 -4.43 1.49 -2.90
C ILE A 153 -3.56 2.29 -3.86
N ILE A 154 -2.73 1.62 -4.66
CA ILE A 154 -1.90 2.26 -5.67
C ILE A 154 -2.29 1.74 -7.04
N THR A 155 -2.60 2.67 -7.93
CA THR A 155 -2.98 2.38 -9.31
C THR A 155 -2.27 3.31 -10.29
N ASN A 156 -2.05 2.84 -11.51
CA ASN A 156 -1.54 3.67 -12.60
C ASN A 156 -2.66 4.28 -13.47
N HIS A 157 -3.91 3.97 -13.13
CA HIS A 157 -5.08 4.57 -13.75
C HIS A 157 -5.18 6.07 -13.43
N SER A 158 -5.73 6.83 -14.37
CA SER A 158 -6.27 8.17 -14.10
C SER A 158 -7.43 8.09 -13.09
N PRO A 159 -7.85 9.21 -12.46
CA PRO A 159 -8.97 9.19 -11.52
C PRO A 159 -10.25 8.57 -12.09
N SER A 160 -10.61 8.89 -13.34
CA SER A 160 -11.79 8.37 -14.03
C SER A 160 -11.73 6.87 -14.31
N GLU A 161 -10.54 6.33 -14.59
CA GLU A 161 -10.35 4.88 -14.75
C GLU A 161 -10.30 4.18 -13.39
N ALA A 162 -9.71 4.83 -12.39
CA ALA A 162 -9.54 4.29 -11.06
C ALA A 162 -10.87 4.06 -10.34
N ILE A 163 -11.84 4.98 -10.45
CA ILE A 163 -13.18 4.78 -9.87
C ILE A 163 -13.88 3.54 -10.45
N VAL A 164 -13.75 3.31 -11.77
CA VAL A 164 -14.33 2.12 -12.43
C VAL A 164 -13.62 0.85 -11.99
N ALA A 165 -12.29 0.87 -11.91
CA ALA A 165 -11.48 -0.30 -11.57
C ALA A 165 -11.56 -0.69 -10.08
N VAL A 166 -11.67 0.29 -9.19
CA VAL A 166 -11.75 0.10 -7.74
C VAL A 166 -13.19 -0.15 -7.29
N GLY A 167 -14.17 0.49 -7.95
CA GLY A 167 -15.59 0.43 -7.61
C GLY A 167 -16.01 1.54 -6.65
N GLU A 168 -17.25 2.02 -6.83
CA GLU A 168 -17.82 3.17 -6.10
C GLU A 168 -17.79 2.99 -4.57
N SER A 169 -18.03 1.77 -4.09
CA SER A 169 -18.05 1.44 -2.66
C SER A 169 -16.72 1.78 -1.95
N ILE A 170 -15.60 1.37 -2.54
CA ILE A 170 -14.26 1.66 -2.00
C ILE A 170 -13.89 3.12 -2.26
N TRP A 171 -14.28 3.66 -3.43
CA TRP A 171 -14.03 5.06 -3.78
C TRP A 171 -14.63 6.03 -2.76
N ASN A 172 -15.92 5.88 -2.43
CA ASN A 172 -16.61 6.76 -1.49
C ASN A 172 -15.99 6.72 -0.09
N ARG A 173 -15.62 5.52 0.39
CA ARG A 173 -14.91 5.35 1.68
C ARG A 173 -13.53 6.00 1.68
N ALA A 174 -12.85 5.97 0.53
CA ALA A 174 -11.59 6.67 0.38
C ALA A 174 -11.82 8.18 0.49
N GLU A 175 -12.82 8.74 -0.20
CA GLU A 175 -13.16 10.17 -0.12
C GLU A 175 -13.50 10.64 1.30
N GLU A 176 -14.16 9.82 2.11
CA GLU A 176 -14.47 10.14 3.51
C GLU A 176 -13.22 10.26 4.40
N THR A 177 -12.18 9.46 4.15
CA THR A 177 -11.08 9.27 5.11
C THR A 177 -9.74 9.81 4.62
N GLY A 178 -9.15 9.19 3.60
CA GLY A 178 -7.80 9.51 3.11
C GLY A 178 -7.75 10.27 1.79
N GLY A 179 -8.84 10.28 1.04
CA GLY A 179 -9.01 10.94 -0.24
C GLY A 179 -8.43 10.20 -1.44
N ILE A 180 -8.68 10.79 -2.60
CA ILE A 180 -8.11 10.39 -3.89
C ILE A 180 -6.93 11.31 -4.18
N LEU A 181 -5.72 10.78 -4.09
CA LEU A 181 -4.49 11.54 -4.29
C LEU A 181 -4.00 11.34 -5.72
N LEU A 182 -4.21 12.36 -6.55
CA LEU A 182 -3.67 12.39 -7.90
C LEU A 182 -2.17 12.70 -7.85
N CYS A 183 -1.37 11.79 -8.41
CA CYS A 183 0.06 11.96 -8.58
C CYS A 183 0.37 12.19 -10.07
N ASP A 184 0.34 13.45 -10.50
CA ASP A 184 0.48 13.91 -11.89
C ASP A 184 1.77 14.71 -12.16
N TRP A 185 2.66 14.80 -11.17
CA TRP A 185 3.95 15.47 -11.34
C TRP A 185 4.98 14.63 -12.11
N GLN A 186 6.04 15.28 -12.56
CA GLN A 186 7.07 14.67 -13.42
C GLN A 186 7.67 13.39 -12.81
N SER A 187 7.91 12.41 -13.67
CA SER A 187 8.45 11.11 -13.28
C SER A 187 9.92 11.21 -12.85
N TYR A 188 10.20 10.89 -11.58
CA TYR A 188 11.56 10.79 -11.05
C TYR A 188 12.41 9.69 -11.69
N ARG A 189 11.79 8.79 -12.50
CA ARG A 189 12.53 7.73 -13.21
C ARG A 189 13.31 8.24 -14.42
N LYS A 190 12.97 9.43 -14.95
CA LYS A 190 13.59 9.98 -16.17
C LYS A 190 14.95 10.66 -15.93
N HIS A 191 15.25 11.09 -14.70
CA HIS A 191 16.52 11.76 -14.36
C HIS A 191 17.75 10.84 -14.23
N LYS A 192 17.72 9.62 -14.81
CA LYS A 192 18.81 8.65 -14.69
C LYS A 192 19.73 8.55 -15.92
N ASN A 193 19.50 9.35 -16.96
CA ASN A 193 20.20 9.24 -18.25
C ASN A 193 21.17 10.40 -18.57
N GLU A 194 21.52 11.27 -17.61
CA GLU A 194 22.40 12.43 -17.87
C GLU A 194 23.62 12.52 -16.94
N ILE A 195 24.02 11.40 -16.33
CA ILE A 195 25.31 11.34 -15.62
C ILE A 195 26.02 10.04 -16.03
N GLU A 196 26.56 10.05 -17.25
CA GLU A 196 27.77 9.32 -17.64
C GLU A 196 28.75 10.33 -18.25
#